data_AF-Q1Q2U4-F1
#
_entry.id   AF-Q1Q2U4-F1
#
_cell.length_a   1.000
_cell.length_b   1.000
_cell.length_c   1.000
_cell.angle_alpha   90.00
_cell.angle_beta   90.00
_cell.angle_gamma   90.00
#
_symmetry.space_group_name_H-M   'P 1'
#
loop_
_entity.id
_entity.type
_entity.pdbx_description
1 polymer ?
#
loop_
_entity_poly.entity_id
_entity_poly.type
_entity_poly.pdbx_seq_one_letter_code
_entity_poly.pdbx_strand_id
1 'polypeptide(L)' 'MSENTIEQFAIELLEKSGYQYVYGPDVAPDSVTPERQSFEDVLLIERLTAFVVRINSNVPADAREDAIK' A
#
# COMPACT_ATOMS: atom_id res chain seq x y z
N MET A 1 23.04 -17.93 1.74
CA MET A 1 22.25 -16.70 1.92
C MET A 1 21.84 -16.25 0.53
N SER A 2 20.53 -16.20 0.23
CA SER A 2 19.98 -15.77 -1.06
C SER A 2 19.16 -14.50 -0.89
N GLU A 3 18.85 -13.82 -1.99
CA GLU A 3 17.95 -12.66 -2.01
C GLU A 3 16.59 -13.00 -1.36
N ASN A 4 16.02 -14.16 -1.70
CA ASN A 4 14.77 -14.65 -1.10
C ASN A 4 14.85 -14.80 0.43
N THR A 5 15.99 -15.28 0.97
CA THR A 5 16.16 -15.38 2.43
C THR A 5 16.23 -14.01 3.10
N ILE A 6 16.87 -13.04 2.44
CA ILE A 6 17.00 -11.66 2.95
C ILE A 6 15.64 -10.96 2.90
N GLU A 7 14.91 -11.12 1.80
CA GLU A 7 13.57 -10.58 1.61
C GLU A 7 12.60 -11.10 2.68
N GLN A 8 12.55 -12.42 2.89
CA GLN A 8 11.69 -13.02 3.90
C GLN A 8 12.01 -12.49 5.31
N PHE A 9 13.30 -12.37 5.65
CA PHE A 9 13.72 -11.82 6.93
C PHE A 9 13.28 -10.35 7.09
N ALA A 10 13.40 -9.54 6.05
CA ALA A 10 12.98 -8.13 6.07
C ALA A 10 11.46 -7.98 6.24
N ILE A 11 10.67 -8.82 5.55
CA ILE A 11 9.21 -8.88 5.72
C ILE A 11 8.87 -9.17 7.18
N GLU A 12 9.43 -10.23 7.76
CA GLU A 12 9.18 -10.60 9.17
C GLU A 12 9.56 -9.50 10.16
N LEU A 13 10.63 -8.74 9.88
CA LEU A 13 11.06 -7.62 10.72
C LEU A 13 10.04 -6.46 10.69
N LEU A 14 9.52 -6.15 9.50
CA LEU A 14 8.51 -5.10 9.32
C LEU A 14 7.18 -5.52 9.93
N GLU A 15 6.77 -6.77 9.77
CA GLU A 15 5.55 -7.29 10.40
C GLU A 15 5.62 -7.22 11.93
N LYS A 16 6.76 -7.58 12.53
CA LYS A 16 7.00 -7.40 13.97
C LYS A 16 6.98 -5.94 14.42
N SER A 17 7.22 -5.01 13.50
CA SER A 17 7.16 -3.57 13.75
C SER A 17 5.75 -2.98 13.51
N GLY A 18 4.76 -3.81 13.18
CA GLY A 18 3.37 -3.41 12.98
C GLY A 18 2.99 -3.06 11.53
N TYR A 19 3.87 -3.34 10.56
CA TYR A 19 3.52 -3.20 9.14
C TYR A 19 2.73 -4.42 8.66
N GLN A 20 1.79 -4.19 7.76
CA GLN A 20 1.08 -5.27 7.10
C GLN A 20 1.78 -5.64 5.80
N TYR A 21 2.19 -6.91 5.67
CA TYR A 21 2.66 -7.44 4.39
C TYR A 21 1.47 -7.74 3.47
N VAL A 22 1.65 -7.46 2.18
CA VAL A 22 0.71 -7.80 1.10
C VAL A 22 1.51 -8.36 -0.05
N TYR A 23 1.10 -9.53 -0.55
CA TYR A 23 1.75 -10.17 -1.68
C TYR A 23 1.40 -9.43 -2.97
N GLY A 24 2.41 -9.02 -3.74
CA GLY A 24 2.24 -8.19 -4.93
C GLY A 24 1.22 -8.74 -5.95
N PRO A 25 1.27 -10.03 -6.31
CA PRO A 25 0.30 -10.66 -7.20
C PRO A 25 -1.15 -10.62 -6.71
N ASP A 26 -1.40 -10.60 -5.40
CA ASP A 26 -2.77 -10.55 -4.87
C ASP A 26 -3.46 -9.20 -5.13
N VAL A 27 -2.68 -8.15 -5.37
CA VAL A 27 -3.16 -6.79 -5.64
C VAL A 27 -2.84 -6.29 -7.06
N ALA A 28 -2.33 -7.18 -7.92
CA ALA A 28 -2.03 -6.89 -9.31
C ALA A 28 -3.31 -6.55 -10.11
N PRO A 29 -3.20 -5.87 -11.27
CA PRO A 29 -4.37 -5.48 -12.08
C PRO A 29 -5.22 -6.65 -12.57
N ASP A 30 -4.63 -7.83 -12.71
CA ASP A 30 -5.25 -9.07 -13.16
C ASP A 30 -5.60 -10.03 -12.01
N SER A 31 -5.50 -9.57 -10.76
CA SER A 31 -5.84 -10.36 -9.59
C SER A 31 -7.35 -10.43 -9.34
N VAL A 32 -7.75 -11.24 -8.34
CA VAL A 32 -9.15 -11.33 -7.88
C VAL A 32 -9.57 -10.08 -7.10
N THR A 33 -8.61 -9.41 -6.46
CA THR A 33 -8.80 -8.21 -5.62
C THR A 33 -7.80 -7.14 -6.04
N PRO A 34 -7.93 -6.57 -7.25
CA PRO A 34 -6.95 -5.65 -7.78
C PRO A 34 -6.98 -4.34 -6.99
N GLU A 35 -5.80 -3.87 -6.57
CA GLU A 35 -5.63 -2.51 -6.03
C GLU A 35 -4.77 -1.65 -6.96
N ARG A 36 -4.05 -2.27 -7.90
CA ARG A 36 -3.34 -1.61 -8.99
C ARG A 36 -4.22 -1.60 -10.24
N GLN A 37 -4.15 -0.53 -11.01
CA GLN A 37 -4.77 -0.43 -12.33
C GLN A 37 -3.79 -0.84 -13.44
N SER A 38 -2.49 -0.68 -13.19
CA SER A 38 -1.39 -1.09 -14.07
C SER A 38 -0.26 -1.74 -13.27
N PHE A 39 0.52 -2.61 -13.91
CA PHE A 39 1.77 -3.13 -13.33
C PHE A 39 2.83 -2.04 -13.13
N GLU A 40 2.68 -0.90 -13.80
CA GLU A 40 3.56 0.27 -13.68
C GLU A 40 3.19 1.18 -12.50
N ASP A 41 2.01 0.99 -11.89
CA ASP A 41 1.59 1.82 -10.77
C ASP A 41 2.57 1.66 -9.61
N VAL A 42 3.04 2.78 -9.05
CA VAL A 42 3.93 2.75 -7.88
C VAL A 42 3.15 2.96 -6.58
N LEU A 43 1.97 3.56 -6.67
CA LEU A 43 1.10 3.88 -5.54
C LEU A 43 -0.23 3.14 -5.64
N LEU A 44 -0.76 2.68 -4.50
CA LEU A 44 -2.13 2.16 -4.38
C LEU A 44 -3.06 3.32 -4.05
N ILE A 45 -3.49 4.08 -5.05
CA ILE A 45 -4.17 5.37 -4.88
C ILE A 45 -5.48 5.26 -4.10
N GLU A 46 -6.28 4.21 -4.34
CA GLU A 46 -7.55 4.02 -3.63
C GLU A 46 -7.32 3.75 -2.14
N ARG A 47 -6.37 2.86 -1.82
CA ARG A 47 -5.95 2.58 -0.45
C ARG A 47 -5.43 3.84 0.23
N LEU A 48 -4.51 4.56 -0.44
CA LEU A 48 -3.94 5.82 0.07
C LEU A 48 -5.04 6.82 0.42
N THR A 49 -5.98 7.03 -0.51
CA THR A 49 -7.09 7.97 -0.35
C THR A 49 -7.97 7.59 0.84
N ALA A 50 -8.33 6.30 0.96
CA ALA A 50 -9.13 5.81 2.08
C ALA A 50 -8.45 6.05 3.44
N PHE A 51 -7.14 5.83 3.52
CA PHE A 51 -6.37 6.08 4.75
C PHE A 51 -6.20 7.57 5.06
N VAL A 52 -5.94 8.41 4.05
CA VAL A 52 -5.84 9.87 4.25
C VAL A 52 -7.15 10.42 4.80
N VAL A 53 -8.30 10.02 4.23
CA VAL A 53 -9.62 10.43 4.70
C VAL A 53 -9.88 9.95 6.13
N ARG A 54 -9.54 8.69 6.43
CA ARG A 54 -9.76 8.06 7.74
C ARG A 54 -8.90 8.69 8.84
N ILE A 55 -7.61 8.89 8.60
CA ILE A 55 -6.67 9.39 9.60
C ILE A 55 -6.87 10.90 9.83
N ASN A 56 -7.16 11.64 8.75
CA ASN A 56 -7.24 13.11 8.78
C ASN A 56 -8.69 13.59 8.72
N SER A 57 -9.63 12.94 9.40
CA SER A 57 -11.07 13.28 9.34
C SER A 57 -11.38 14.74 9.72
N ASN A 58 -10.50 15.37 10.50
CA ASN A 58 -10.64 16.75 10.97
C ASN A 58 -10.01 17.77 10.02
N VAL A 59 -9.29 17.33 9.00
CA VAL A 59 -8.70 18.20 7.97
C VAL A 59 -9.75 18.45 6.88
N PRO A 60 -9.88 19.68 6.37
CA PRO A 60 -10.76 20.00 5.24
C PRO A 60 -10.59 19.04 4.05
N ALA A 61 -11.69 18.76 3.33
CA ALA A 61 -11.69 17.80 2.23
C ALA A 61 -10.78 18.23 1.08
N ASP A 62 -10.82 19.50 0.70
CA ASP A 62 -9.94 20.13 -0.28
C ASP A 62 -8.45 19.93 0.05
N ALA A 63 -8.06 20.19 1.30
CA ALA A 63 -6.66 20.00 1.72
C ALA A 63 -6.22 18.52 1.71
N ARG A 64 -7.14 17.57 1.95
CA ARG A 64 -6.85 16.13 1.83
C ARG A 64 -6.71 15.69 0.39
N GLU A 65 -7.56 16.20 -0.49
CA GLU A 65 -7.49 15.92 -1.93
C GLU A 65 -6.20 16.48 -2.55
N ASP A 66 -5.83 17.70 -2.17
CA ASP A 66 -4.58 18.34 -2.63
C ASP A 66 -3.33 17.58 -2.20
N ALA A 67 -3.36 16.87 -1.06
CA ALA A 67 -2.23 16.05 -0.60
C ALA A 67 -2.04 14.74 -1.39
N ILE A 68 -3.05 14.31 -2.15
CA ILE A 68 -3.02 13.06 -2.94
C ILE A 68 -2.74 13.33 -4.43
N LYS A 69 -2.96 14.57 -4.89
CA LYS A 69 -2.76 15.02 -6.28
C LYS A 69 -1.29 15.17 -6.70
#